data_AF-A0A653WK76-F1
#
_entry.id   AF-A0A653WK76-F1
#
_cell.length_a   1.000
_cell.length_b   1.000
_cell.length_c   1.000
_cell.angle_alpha   90.00
_cell.angle_beta   90.00
_cell.angle_gamma   90.00
#
_symmetry.space_group_name_H-M   'P 1'
#
loop_
_entity.id
_entity.type
_entity.pdbx_description
1 polymer ?
#
loop_
_entity_poly.entity_id
_entity_poly.type
_entity_poly.pdbx_seq_one_letter_code
_entity_poly.pdbx_strand_id
1 'polypeptide(L)'
;MISGSFISSENVLQGLRRLQAGTFVEGALGFGAQEVISTSVIHQVWSSRSEDILRHGIWGYAEGFVDFSVQSMDYWLKELRRESYRAGVGTWTSCKVYLYPETHGKLETFDIEIIERDANDDLTDRPADALTLFQDLKAFPRTLDNIPQWMWTVFRAEGITPPVYNPQLKTVEWANKRLPVTENGTDFSVEPEIVDPSKEPRRSARSSSAVRLQHGHERALSAAVRSDRAAEIQVL
;
A
#
# COMPACT_ATOMS: atom_id res chain seq x y z
N MET A 1 10.98 15.52 -1.59
CA MET A 1 11.40 14.30 -2.29
C MET A 1 10.94 13.11 -1.48
N ILE A 2 10.24 12.16 -2.08
CA ILE A 2 9.89 10.89 -1.44
C ILE A 2 11.17 10.05 -1.39
N SER A 3 11.56 9.55 -0.22
CA SER A 3 12.75 8.70 -0.08
C SER A 3 12.33 7.24 -0.16
N GLY A 4 12.89 6.49 -1.09
CA GLY A 4 12.76 5.03 -1.12
C GLY A 4 13.85 4.36 -0.29
N SER A 5 13.71 3.05 -0.15
CA SER A 5 14.70 2.17 0.49
C SER A 5 15.23 1.18 -0.54
N PHE A 6 16.56 1.04 -0.62
CA PHE A 6 17.20 0.03 -1.46
C PHE A 6 17.19 -1.33 -0.76
N ILE A 7 16.88 -2.37 -1.51
CA ILE A 7 16.93 -3.76 -1.03
C ILE A 7 17.95 -4.52 -1.86
N SER A 8 18.80 -5.31 -1.20
CA SER A 8 19.94 -6.00 -1.84
C SER A 8 20.13 -7.44 -1.33
N SER A 9 19.06 -8.23 -1.27
CA SER A 9 19.15 -9.66 -0.97
C SER A 9 19.62 -10.46 -2.18
N GLU A 10 20.07 -11.71 -1.97
CA GLU A 10 20.46 -12.59 -3.09
C GLU A 10 19.28 -12.84 -4.05
N ASN A 11 18.05 -12.97 -3.54
CA ASN A 11 16.84 -13.07 -4.36
C ASN A 11 16.64 -11.83 -5.24
N VAL A 12 16.87 -10.63 -4.69
CA VAL A 12 16.84 -9.39 -5.48
C VAL A 12 17.90 -9.40 -6.58
N LEU A 13 19.15 -9.75 -6.25
CA LEU A 13 20.24 -9.76 -7.22
C LEU A 13 20.02 -10.78 -8.34
N GLN A 14 19.49 -11.96 -8.03
CA GLN A 14 19.16 -12.98 -9.03
C GLN A 14 18.03 -12.54 -9.95
N GLY A 15 16.96 -11.96 -9.39
CA GLY A 15 15.84 -11.43 -10.16
C GLY A 15 16.28 -10.29 -11.09
N LEU A 16 17.07 -9.35 -10.59
CA LEU A 16 17.64 -8.26 -11.40
C LEU A 16 18.50 -8.78 -12.55
N ARG A 17 19.39 -9.76 -12.30
CA ARG A 17 20.21 -10.37 -13.36
C ARG A 17 19.35 -11.06 -14.43
N ARG A 18 18.31 -11.80 -14.03
CA ARG A 18 17.37 -12.45 -14.95
C ARG A 18 16.62 -11.44 -15.80
N LEU A 19 16.07 -10.39 -15.17
CA LEU A 19 15.36 -9.33 -15.87
C LEU A 19 16.28 -8.59 -16.84
N GLN A 20 17.47 -8.19 -16.39
CA GLN A 20 18.47 -7.53 -17.22
C GLN A 20 18.84 -8.39 -18.45
N ALA A 21 19.10 -9.69 -18.26
CA ALA A 21 19.40 -10.59 -19.35
C ALA A 21 18.27 -10.68 -20.39
N GLY A 22 17.00 -10.61 -19.97
CA GLY A 22 15.86 -10.62 -20.88
C GLY A 22 15.48 -9.25 -21.47
N THR A 23 15.89 -8.15 -20.84
CA THR A 23 15.44 -6.79 -21.21
C THR A 23 16.19 -6.25 -22.42
N PHE A 24 17.48 -6.56 -22.53
CA PHE A 24 18.37 -5.95 -23.52
C PHE A 24 18.68 -6.84 -24.72
N VAL A 25 18.03 -8.00 -24.86
CA VAL A 25 18.13 -8.84 -26.07
C VAL A 25 17.35 -8.24 -27.24
N GLU A 26 17.71 -8.63 -28.46
CA GLU A 26 17.01 -8.20 -29.67
C GLU A 26 15.51 -8.52 -29.60
N GLY A 27 14.68 -7.52 -29.90
CA GLY A 27 13.22 -7.61 -29.86
C GLY A 27 12.58 -7.49 -28.47
N ALA A 28 13.36 -7.37 -27.39
CA ALA A 28 12.84 -7.12 -26.05
C ALA A 28 12.61 -5.62 -25.78
N LEU A 29 11.86 -5.35 -24.70
CA LEU A 29 11.44 -4.01 -24.26
C LEU A 29 12.58 -2.97 -24.30
N GLY A 30 13.74 -3.32 -23.76
CA GLY A 30 14.89 -2.44 -23.61
C GLY A 30 15.95 -2.61 -24.68
N PHE A 31 15.69 -3.30 -25.80
CA PHE A 31 16.72 -3.53 -26.82
C PHE A 31 17.30 -2.22 -27.35
N GLY A 32 18.59 -1.96 -27.16
CA GLY A 32 19.24 -0.69 -27.53
C GLY A 32 18.95 0.50 -26.60
N ALA A 33 18.34 0.28 -25.44
CA ALA A 33 18.14 1.29 -24.41
C ALA A 33 19.40 1.42 -23.52
N GLN A 34 19.58 2.61 -22.97
CA GLN A 34 20.64 2.91 -22.00
C GLN A 34 20.20 2.61 -20.56
N GLU A 35 18.90 2.75 -20.30
CA GLU A 35 18.28 2.48 -19.00
C GLU A 35 16.81 2.13 -19.22
N VAL A 36 16.31 1.20 -18.41
CA VAL A 36 14.88 0.92 -18.27
C VAL A 36 14.54 1.04 -16.80
N ILE A 37 13.53 1.84 -16.48
CA ILE A 37 12.96 1.97 -15.14
C ILE A 37 11.54 1.44 -15.21
N SER A 38 11.26 0.38 -14.46
CA SER A 38 9.90 -0.10 -14.26
C SER A 38 9.40 0.37 -12.90
N THR A 39 8.33 1.16 -12.89
CA THR A 39 7.64 1.63 -11.68
C THR A 39 6.43 0.74 -11.47
N SER A 40 6.27 0.14 -10.28
CA SER A 40 5.11 -0.72 -9.99
C SER A 40 4.45 -0.34 -8.67
N VAL A 41 3.12 -0.29 -8.66
CA VAL A 41 2.30 -0.27 -7.45
C VAL A 41 1.72 -1.66 -7.25
N ILE A 42 1.89 -2.24 -6.06
CA ILE A 42 1.52 -3.63 -5.79
C ILE A 42 0.70 -3.71 -4.51
N HIS A 43 -0.57 -4.06 -4.67
CA HIS A 43 -1.48 -4.46 -3.61
C HIS A 43 -1.88 -5.92 -3.78
N GLN A 44 -2.63 -6.45 -2.82
CA GLN A 44 -3.13 -7.84 -2.90
C GLN A 44 -4.05 -8.11 -4.09
N VAL A 45 -4.96 -7.18 -4.40
CA VAL A 45 -6.03 -7.39 -5.38
C VAL A 45 -5.87 -6.55 -6.64
N TRP A 46 -4.93 -5.61 -6.63
CA TRP A 46 -4.67 -4.70 -7.72
C TRP A 46 -3.18 -4.38 -7.80
N SER A 47 -2.67 -4.25 -9.02
CA SER A 47 -1.32 -3.77 -9.28
C SER A 47 -1.31 -3.00 -10.59
N SER A 48 -0.49 -1.96 -10.65
CA SER A 48 -0.19 -1.22 -11.88
C SER A 48 1.31 -1.17 -12.11
N ARG A 49 1.69 -0.97 -13.37
CA ARG A 49 3.08 -0.84 -13.78
C ARG A 49 3.21 0.12 -14.96
N SER A 50 4.29 0.89 -14.96
CA SER A 50 4.75 1.73 -16.06
C SER A 50 6.24 1.52 -16.31
N GLU A 51 6.67 1.80 -17.53
CA GLU A 51 8.08 1.73 -17.93
C GLU A 51 8.53 3.03 -18.58
N ASP A 52 9.59 3.61 -18.01
CA ASP A 52 10.37 4.67 -18.63
C ASP A 52 11.64 4.05 -19.26
N ILE A 53 11.90 4.39 -20.51
CA ILE A 53 13.01 3.85 -21.29
C ILE A 53 13.85 5.00 -21.83
N LEU A 54 15.14 4.99 -21.51
CA LEU A 54 16.10 5.98 -22.00
C LEU A 54 16.77 5.48 -23.29
N ARG A 55 16.57 6.20 -24.40
CA ARG A 55 17.18 5.91 -25.70
C ARG A 55 17.81 7.17 -26.27
N HIS A 56 19.09 7.09 -26.65
CA HIS A 56 19.83 8.22 -27.20
C HIS A 56 19.75 9.51 -26.35
N GLY A 57 19.72 9.36 -25.02
CA GLY A 57 19.60 10.47 -24.07
C GLY A 57 18.19 11.04 -23.91
N ILE A 58 17.16 10.43 -24.50
CA ILE A 58 15.76 10.86 -24.43
C ILE A 58 14.94 9.81 -23.68
N TRP A 59 14.22 10.25 -22.65
CA TRP A 59 13.24 9.42 -21.95
C TRP A 59 11.95 9.32 -22.77
N GLY A 60 11.44 8.10 -22.89
CA GLY A 60 10.14 7.82 -23.46
C GLY A 60 9.50 6.61 -22.79
N TYR A 61 8.26 6.32 -23.18
CA TYR A 61 7.52 5.17 -22.68
C TYR A 61 7.75 3.93 -23.56
N ALA A 62 7.31 2.77 -23.09
CA ALA A 62 7.31 1.56 -23.90
C ALA A 62 6.48 1.75 -25.20
N GLU A 63 7.15 1.70 -26.36
CA GLU A 63 6.49 1.73 -27.65
C GLU A 63 6.07 0.29 -28.04
N GLY A 64 4.77 -0.02 -27.96
CA GLY A 64 4.19 -1.29 -28.42
C GLY A 64 3.74 -2.23 -27.30
N PHE A 65 3.49 -3.50 -27.65
CA PHE A 65 2.95 -4.53 -26.73
C PHE A 65 4.02 -5.42 -26.08
N VAL A 66 5.29 -5.02 -26.13
CA VAL A 66 6.38 -5.79 -25.53
C VAL A 66 6.49 -5.40 -24.06
N ASP A 67 6.38 -6.37 -23.17
CA ASP A 67 6.39 -6.16 -21.72
C ASP A 67 7.23 -7.26 -21.04
N PHE A 68 7.58 -7.05 -19.78
CA PHE A 68 8.17 -8.10 -18.95
C PHE A 68 7.20 -9.28 -18.81
N SER A 69 7.75 -10.49 -18.83
CA SER A 69 6.94 -11.66 -18.48
C SER A 69 6.44 -11.57 -17.04
N VAL A 70 5.16 -11.88 -16.83
CA VAL A 70 4.50 -11.93 -15.51
C VAL A 70 5.30 -12.76 -14.50
N GLN A 71 5.87 -13.88 -14.93
CA GLN A 71 6.69 -14.73 -14.07
C GLN A 71 8.00 -14.06 -13.66
N SER A 72 8.67 -13.37 -14.58
CA SER A 72 9.98 -12.76 -14.29
C SER A 72 9.86 -11.52 -13.43
N MET A 73 8.76 -10.76 -13.58
CA MET A 73 8.54 -9.50 -12.87
C MET A 73 7.51 -9.65 -11.75
N ASP A 74 6.22 -9.85 -12.04
CA ASP A 74 5.13 -9.76 -11.06
C ASP A 74 5.26 -10.78 -9.93
N TYR A 75 5.53 -12.04 -10.26
CA TYR A 75 5.66 -13.08 -9.24
C TYR A 75 6.87 -12.83 -8.34
N TRP A 76 8.00 -12.45 -8.94
CA TRP A 76 9.20 -12.07 -8.20
C TRP A 76 8.96 -10.87 -7.28
N LEU A 77 8.32 -9.81 -7.76
CA LEU A 77 8.00 -8.65 -6.93
C LEU A 77 7.01 -9.00 -5.80
N LYS A 78 6.00 -9.84 -6.06
CA LYS A 78 5.06 -10.33 -5.03
C LYS A 78 5.77 -11.18 -3.97
N GLU A 79 6.72 -12.01 -4.37
CA GLU A 79 7.56 -12.78 -3.45
C GLU A 79 8.43 -11.87 -2.59
N LEU A 80 9.16 -10.93 -3.22
CA LEU A 80 9.98 -9.95 -2.50
C LEU A 80 9.15 -9.11 -1.53
N ARG A 81 7.94 -8.73 -1.92
CA ARG A 81 7.00 -7.99 -1.07
C ARG A 81 6.61 -8.80 0.17
N ARG A 82 6.35 -10.09 0.00
CA ARG A 82 6.04 -11.01 1.10
C ARG A 82 7.26 -11.22 2.00
N GLU A 83 8.44 -11.44 1.44
CA GLU A 83 9.70 -11.60 2.20
C GLU A 83 10.09 -10.33 2.98
N SER A 84 9.71 -9.16 2.47
CA SER A 84 9.96 -7.86 3.13
C SER A 84 8.99 -7.57 4.26
N TYR A 85 7.93 -8.37 4.43
CA TYR A 85 6.93 -8.11 5.44
C TYR A 85 7.50 -8.26 6.85
N ARG A 86 7.11 -7.33 7.73
CA ARG A 86 7.41 -7.38 9.16
C ARG A 86 6.13 -7.18 9.96
N ALA A 87 5.84 -8.12 10.86
CA ALA A 87 4.62 -8.09 11.66
C ALA A 87 4.41 -6.75 12.38
N GLY A 88 3.26 -6.12 12.14
CA GLY A 88 2.90 -4.84 12.74
C GLY A 88 3.53 -3.60 12.10
N VAL A 89 4.53 -3.76 11.22
CA VAL A 89 5.09 -2.68 10.40
C VAL A 89 4.48 -2.68 9.01
N GLY A 90 4.23 -3.87 8.45
CA GLY A 90 3.72 -4.05 7.09
C GLY A 90 4.83 -4.38 6.09
N THR A 91 4.59 -4.07 4.83
CA THR A 91 5.52 -4.21 3.71
C THR A 91 5.40 -2.96 2.81
N TRP A 92 6.27 -2.82 1.81
CA TRP A 92 6.22 -1.70 0.87
C TRP A 92 4.99 -1.76 -0.06
N THR A 93 4.62 -0.63 -0.66
CA THR A 93 3.45 -0.47 -1.53
C THR A 93 3.83 -0.32 -3.00
N SER A 94 4.90 0.39 -3.29
CA SER A 94 5.42 0.53 -4.66
C SER A 94 6.92 0.33 -4.72
N CYS A 95 7.42 0.13 -5.94
CA CYS A 95 8.85 0.01 -6.18
C CYS A 95 9.24 0.57 -7.54
N LYS A 96 10.53 0.87 -7.69
CA LYS A 96 11.20 1.12 -8.96
C LYS A 96 12.30 0.08 -9.17
N VAL A 97 12.21 -0.64 -10.28
CA VAL A 97 13.22 -1.58 -10.76
C VAL A 97 14.02 -0.87 -11.84
N TYR A 98 15.30 -0.67 -11.61
CA TYR A 98 16.21 -0.03 -12.55
C TYR A 98 17.08 -1.10 -13.20
N LEU A 99 17.13 -1.08 -14.52
CA LEU A 99 17.91 -2.00 -15.33
C LEU A 99 18.83 -1.22 -16.26
N TYR A 100 20.07 -1.67 -16.35
CA TYR A 100 21.11 -1.08 -17.17
C TYR A 100 21.75 -2.18 -18.04
N PRO A 101 22.23 -1.90 -19.25
CA PRO A 101 22.84 -2.93 -20.08
C PRO A 101 24.18 -3.42 -19.50
N GLU A 102 25.00 -2.51 -18.99
CA GLU A 102 26.40 -2.80 -18.62
C GLU A 102 26.68 -2.81 -17.12
N THR A 103 25.73 -2.36 -16.29
CA THR A 103 25.92 -2.27 -14.83
C THR A 103 24.83 -3.04 -14.10
N HIS A 104 25.04 -3.25 -12.80
CA HIS A 104 24.05 -3.91 -11.96
C HIS A 104 22.79 -3.05 -11.84
N GLY A 105 21.63 -3.68 -12.06
CA GLY A 105 20.35 -3.08 -11.72
C GLY A 105 20.20 -2.84 -10.22
N LYS A 106 19.14 -2.13 -9.85
CA LYS A 106 18.79 -1.82 -8.45
C LYS A 106 17.28 -1.87 -8.25
N LEU A 107 16.87 -2.20 -7.04
CA LEU A 107 15.47 -2.16 -6.60
C LEU A 107 15.33 -1.14 -5.48
N GLU A 108 14.46 -0.16 -5.69
CA GLU A 108 14.07 0.82 -4.68
C GLU A 108 12.59 0.62 -4.33
N THR A 109 12.26 0.56 -3.04
CA THR A 109 10.89 0.32 -2.57
C THR A 109 10.37 1.48 -1.72
N PHE A 110 9.06 1.70 -1.73
CA PHE A 110 8.41 2.84 -1.12
C PHE A 110 7.13 2.43 -0.39
N ASP A 111 6.88 3.06 0.75
CA ASP A 111 5.67 2.86 1.56
C ASP A 111 4.54 3.86 1.20
N ILE A 112 4.41 4.12 -0.09
CA ILE A 112 3.47 5.02 -0.74
C ILE A 112 3.23 4.52 -2.15
N GLU A 113 2.13 4.91 -2.78
CA GLU A 113 1.89 4.70 -4.20
C GLU A 113 2.63 5.75 -5.03
N ILE A 114 3.60 5.31 -5.83
CA ILE A 114 4.19 6.14 -6.87
C ILE A 114 3.34 5.96 -8.11
N ILE A 115 2.46 6.93 -8.33
CA ILE A 115 1.64 7.03 -9.52
C ILE A 115 2.28 8.09 -10.41
N GLU A 116 2.79 7.68 -11.55
CA GLU A 116 3.24 8.62 -12.57
C GLU A 116 2.00 9.25 -13.21
N ARG A 117 1.94 10.59 -13.19
CA ARG A 117 0.88 11.32 -13.87
C ARG A 117 1.17 11.21 -15.37
N ASP A 118 0.36 10.43 -16.08
CA ASP A 118 0.33 10.58 -17.53
C ASP A 118 -0.17 12.01 -17.84
N ALA A 119 0.63 12.76 -18.58
CA ALA A 119 0.30 14.15 -18.94
C ALA A 119 -0.83 14.21 -19.97
N ASN A 120 -1.18 13.08 -20.59
CA ASN A 120 -2.12 13.00 -21.71
C ASN A 120 -3.40 12.18 -21.44
N ASP A 121 -3.55 11.59 -20.26
CA ASP A 121 -4.76 10.83 -19.92
C ASP A 121 -5.64 11.60 -18.93
N ASP A 122 -6.90 11.86 -19.32
CA ASP A 122 -7.93 12.52 -18.50
C ASP A 122 -8.33 11.63 -17.29
N LEU A 123 -7.91 10.36 -17.32
CA LEU A 123 -7.98 9.43 -16.21
C LEU A 123 -6.66 9.48 -15.42
N THR A 124 -6.52 10.49 -14.55
CA THR A 124 -5.47 10.42 -13.52
C THR A 124 -5.64 9.11 -12.76
N ASP A 125 -4.63 8.22 -12.83
CA ASP A 125 -4.56 7.04 -11.98
C ASP A 125 -4.78 7.50 -10.54
N ARG A 126 -5.89 7.05 -9.96
CA ARG A 126 -6.25 7.43 -8.60
C ARG A 126 -5.52 6.50 -7.65
N PRO A 127 -5.17 6.98 -6.46
CA PRO A 127 -4.71 6.10 -5.41
C PRO A 127 -5.67 4.94 -5.19
N ALA A 128 -5.16 3.81 -4.72
CA ALA A 128 -6.00 2.65 -4.44
C ALA A 128 -7.17 3.03 -3.51
N ASP A 129 -8.34 2.48 -3.81
CA ASP A 129 -9.54 2.70 -3.00
C ASP A 129 -9.43 2.05 -1.61
N ALA A 130 -10.31 2.43 -0.69
CA ALA A 130 -10.27 1.90 0.67
C ALA A 130 -10.44 0.38 0.70
N LEU A 131 -11.16 -0.23 -0.25
CA LEU A 131 -11.34 -1.68 -0.30
C LEU A 131 -10.04 -2.41 -0.66
N THR A 132 -9.28 -1.88 -1.62
CA THR A 132 -7.97 -2.39 -2.03
C THR A 132 -6.99 -2.29 -0.87
N LEU A 133 -6.92 -1.13 -0.22
CA LEU A 133 -6.09 -0.93 0.97
C LEU A 133 -6.54 -1.81 2.14
N PHE A 134 -7.85 -2.06 2.27
CA PHE A 134 -8.39 -2.96 3.28
C PHE A 134 -7.89 -4.38 3.06
N GLN A 135 -7.97 -4.92 1.84
CA GLN A 135 -7.45 -6.25 1.55
C GLN A 135 -5.93 -6.32 1.74
N ASP A 136 -5.22 -5.25 1.38
CA ASP A 136 -3.78 -5.18 1.53
C ASP A 136 -3.36 -5.19 3.01
N LEU A 137 -3.94 -4.32 3.84
CA LEU A 137 -3.74 -4.32 5.29
C LEU A 137 -4.26 -5.59 5.96
N LYS A 138 -5.26 -6.27 5.38
CA LYS A 138 -5.69 -7.56 5.88
C LYS A 138 -4.63 -8.64 5.63
N ALA A 139 -3.88 -8.59 4.53
CA ALA A 139 -2.83 -9.56 4.24
C ALA A 139 -1.48 -9.22 4.88
N PHE A 140 -1.11 -7.94 4.92
CA PHE A 140 0.13 -7.43 5.50
C PHE A 140 -0.17 -6.43 6.62
N PRO A 141 -0.69 -6.94 7.75
CA PRO A 141 -1.27 -6.10 8.78
C PRO A 141 -0.25 -5.25 9.52
N ARG A 142 -0.69 -4.03 9.82
CA ARG A 142 0.08 -3.01 10.52
C ARG A 142 -0.57 -2.68 11.84
N THR A 143 0.24 -2.30 12.82
CA THR A 143 -0.25 -1.66 14.04
C THR A 143 -0.80 -0.27 13.70
N LEU A 144 -1.67 0.28 14.55
CA LEU A 144 -2.31 1.59 14.33
C LEU A 144 -1.31 2.71 14.04
N ASP A 145 -0.19 2.71 14.75
CA ASP A 145 0.90 3.67 14.65
C ASP A 145 1.75 3.52 13.39
N ASN A 146 1.72 2.34 12.75
CA ASN A 146 2.47 2.05 11.53
C ASN A 146 1.63 2.11 10.25
N ILE A 147 0.32 2.38 10.33
CA ILE A 147 -0.50 2.67 9.15
C ILE A 147 -0.12 4.07 8.62
N PRO A 148 0.37 4.19 7.38
CA PRO A 148 0.76 5.49 6.82
C PRO A 148 -0.40 6.48 6.77
N GLN A 149 -0.07 7.76 6.96
CA GLN A 149 -1.08 8.83 7.01
C GLN A 149 -1.90 8.93 5.72
N TRP A 150 -1.33 8.59 4.57
CA TRP A 150 -2.04 8.61 3.29
C TRP A 150 -3.14 7.54 3.23
N MET A 151 -2.89 6.32 3.74
CA MET A 151 -3.91 5.26 3.84
C MET A 151 -5.03 5.69 4.77
N TRP A 152 -4.70 6.30 5.92
CA TRP A 152 -5.70 6.86 6.84
C TRP A 152 -6.59 7.91 6.20
N THR A 153 -6.06 8.71 5.27
CA THR A 153 -6.86 9.69 4.53
C THR A 153 -7.89 9.00 3.65
N VAL A 154 -7.51 7.93 2.94
CA VAL A 154 -8.43 7.13 2.12
C VAL A 154 -9.52 6.47 2.98
N PHE A 155 -9.14 5.75 4.04
CA PHE A 155 -10.10 5.08 4.92
C PHE A 155 -11.10 6.05 5.57
N ARG A 156 -10.64 7.22 6.02
CA ARG A 156 -11.52 8.23 6.62
C ARG A 156 -12.47 8.86 5.61
N ALA A 157 -12.01 9.08 4.37
CA ALA A 157 -12.86 9.61 3.32
C ALA A 157 -14.03 8.67 2.99
N GLU A 158 -13.83 7.36 3.12
CA GLU A 158 -14.84 6.33 2.85
C GLU A 158 -15.56 5.81 4.11
N GLY A 159 -15.23 6.31 5.29
CA GLY A 159 -15.84 5.88 6.56
C GLY A 159 -15.53 4.43 6.95
N ILE A 160 -14.44 3.85 6.44
CA ILE A 160 -14.04 2.47 6.69
C ILE A 160 -13.01 2.42 7.83
N THR A 161 -13.16 1.47 8.74
CA THR A 161 -12.14 1.17 9.75
C THR A 161 -11.15 0.14 9.17
N PRO A 162 -9.83 0.44 9.13
CA PRO A 162 -8.86 -0.49 8.56
C PRO A 162 -8.68 -1.75 9.41
N PRO A 163 -8.23 -2.88 8.82
CA PRO A 163 -7.71 -4.00 9.58
C PRO A 163 -6.44 -3.61 10.33
N VAL A 164 -6.30 -4.07 11.57
CA VAL A 164 -5.19 -3.68 12.45
C VAL A 164 -4.54 -4.90 13.07
N TYR A 165 -3.21 -4.91 13.10
CA TYR A 165 -2.43 -5.91 13.83
C TYR A 165 -2.50 -5.67 15.34
N ASN A 166 -2.86 -6.71 16.09
CA ASN A 166 -2.78 -6.78 17.55
C ASN A 166 -1.52 -7.58 17.97
N PRO A 167 -0.46 -6.92 18.47
CA PRO A 167 0.78 -7.60 18.82
C PRO A 167 0.66 -8.59 19.99
N GLN A 168 -0.32 -8.40 20.88
CA GLN A 168 -0.47 -9.29 22.05
C GLN A 168 -1.14 -10.60 21.68
N LEU A 169 -2.07 -10.58 20.73
CA LEU A 169 -2.75 -11.78 20.24
C LEU A 169 -2.08 -12.37 18.99
N LYS A 170 -1.17 -11.60 18.35
CA LYS A 170 -0.55 -11.93 17.06
C LYS A 170 -1.60 -12.18 15.98
N THR A 171 -2.62 -11.34 15.95
CA THR A 171 -3.75 -11.43 15.01
C THR A 171 -3.95 -10.12 14.28
N VAL A 172 -4.51 -10.18 13.07
CA VAL A 172 -5.14 -9.02 12.45
C VAL A 172 -6.61 -9.02 12.81
N GLU A 173 -7.14 -7.85 13.17
CA GLU A 173 -8.50 -7.66 13.64
C GLU A 173 -9.25 -6.69 12.74
N TRP A 174 -10.50 -7.02 12.40
CA TRP A 174 -11.39 -6.15 11.63
C TRP A 174 -12.84 -6.56 11.84
N ALA A 175 -13.78 -5.62 11.92
CA ALA A 175 -15.23 -5.89 11.96
C ALA A 175 -15.65 -7.06 12.89
N ASN A 176 -15.12 -7.09 14.12
CA ASN A 176 -15.33 -8.17 15.10
C ASN A 176 -14.87 -9.56 14.63
N LYS A 177 -13.87 -9.61 13.76
CA LYS A 177 -13.21 -10.83 13.29
C LYS A 177 -11.73 -10.72 13.54
N ARG A 178 -11.07 -11.86 13.71
CA ARG A 178 -9.61 -11.92 13.74
C ARG A 178 -9.05 -13.16 13.05
N LEU A 179 -7.84 -13.01 12.52
CA LEU A 179 -7.04 -14.12 11.97
C LEU A 179 -5.62 -14.07 12.52
N PRO A 180 -4.98 -15.23 12.71
CA PRO A 180 -3.58 -15.29 13.10
C PRO A 180 -2.66 -14.70 12.03
N VAL A 181 -1.55 -14.13 12.47
CA VAL A 181 -0.53 -13.52 11.63
C VAL A 181 0.79 -14.26 11.83
N THR A 182 1.42 -14.59 10.71
CA THR A 182 2.70 -15.29 10.61
C THR A 182 3.82 -14.30 10.24
N GLU A 183 5.03 -14.83 10.07
CA GLU A 183 6.16 -14.08 9.51
C GLU A 183 5.98 -13.64 8.05
N ASN A 184 5.01 -14.20 7.33
CA ASN A 184 4.75 -13.92 5.91
C ASN A 184 3.43 -13.14 5.67
N GLY A 185 2.79 -12.69 6.74
CA GLY A 185 1.48 -12.02 6.70
C GLY A 185 0.39 -12.84 7.37
N THR A 186 -0.85 -12.45 7.13
CA THR A 186 -2.04 -13.10 7.69
C THR A 186 -2.20 -14.52 7.16
N ASP A 187 -2.49 -15.46 8.06
CA ASP A 187 -2.80 -16.82 7.69
C ASP A 187 -4.28 -16.93 7.29
N PHE A 188 -4.51 -17.07 5.98
CA PHE A 188 -5.84 -17.25 5.40
C PHE A 188 -6.27 -18.72 5.31
N SER A 189 -5.43 -19.68 5.74
CA SER A 189 -5.80 -21.09 5.78
C SER A 189 -6.73 -21.44 6.96
N VAL A 190 -6.80 -20.55 7.96
CA VAL A 190 -7.64 -20.69 9.14
C VAL A 190 -8.95 -19.91 8.94
N GLU A 191 -10.05 -20.42 9.49
CA GLU A 191 -11.31 -19.69 9.50
C GLU A 191 -11.25 -18.48 10.45
N PRO A 192 -11.80 -17.31 10.07
CA PRO A 192 -11.80 -16.14 10.95
C PRO A 192 -12.57 -16.40 12.24
N GLU A 193 -11.93 -16.15 13.39
CA GLU A 193 -12.59 -16.16 14.67
C GLU A 193 -13.51 -14.94 14.78
N ILE A 194 -14.79 -15.15 15.12
CA ILE A 194 -15.72 -14.07 15.43
C ILE A 194 -15.52 -13.64 16.88
N VAL A 195 -15.08 -12.40 17.08
CA VAL A 195 -14.86 -11.80 18.39
C VAL A 195 -16.21 -11.37 18.95
N ASP A 196 -16.60 -11.97 20.08
CA ASP A 196 -17.72 -11.50 20.89
C ASP A 196 -17.20 -10.46 21.89
N PRO A 197 -17.57 -9.17 21.76
CA PRO A 197 -17.09 -8.11 22.65
C PRO A 197 -17.42 -8.35 24.12
N SER A 198 -18.44 -9.17 24.43
CA SER A 198 -18.82 -9.50 25.80
C SER A 198 -17.92 -10.54 26.47
N LYS A 199 -17.12 -11.28 25.68
CA LYS A 199 -16.24 -12.37 26.13
C LYS A 199 -14.76 -12.00 26.11
N GLU A 200 -14.43 -10.80 25.64
CA GLU A 200 -13.06 -10.29 25.71
C GLU A 200 -12.64 -10.14 27.18
N PRO A 201 -11.45 -10.63 27.58
CA PRO A 201 -10.93 -10.38 28.91
C PRO A 201 -10.84 -8.86 29.08
N ARG A 202 -11.55 -8.32 30.08
CA ARG A 202 -11.51 -6.89 30.44
C ARG A 202 -10.07 -6.51 30.78
N ARG A 203 -9.28 -6.14 29.78
CA ARG A 203 -7.95 -5.56 29.99
C ARG A 203 -8.19 -4.23 30.71
N SER A 204 -7.65 -4.16 31.92
CA SER A 204 -7.63 -2.99 32.80
C SER A 204 -7.44 -1.71 32.01
N ALA A 205 -8.36 -0.76 32.22
CA ALA A 205 -8.31 0.57 31.63
C ALA A 205 -6.95 1.25 31.89
N ARG A 206 -6.03 1.17 30.94
CA ARG A 206 -5.02 2.21 30.73
C ARG A 206 -5.57 3.13 29.65
N SER A 207 -6.20 4.19 30.13
CA SER A 207 -6.58 5.42 29.43
C SER A 207 -5.89 5.60 28.08
N SER A 208 -6.60 5.27 27.00
CA SER A 208 -6.37 5.90 25.71
C SER A 208 -7.53 6.86 25.48
N SER A 209 -7.27 8.14 25.72
CA SER A 209 -8.20 9.27 25.59
C SER A 209 -8.69 9.48 24.16
N ALA A 210 -8.36 8.61 23.20
CA ALA A 210 -8.64 8.78 21.79
C ALA A 210 -10.05 8.33 21.35
N VAL A 211 -10.77 7.54 22.16
CA VAL A 211 -12.11 7.03 21.79
C VAL A 211 -13.26 7.84 22.45
N ARG A 212 -12.95 8.80 23.33
CA ARG A 212 -13.96 9.58 24.06
C ARG A 212 -14.26 10.97 23.50
N LEU A 213 -13.72 11.34 22.34
CA LEU A 213 -13.97 12.64 21.71
C LEU A 213 -15.10 12.64 20.65
N GLN A 214 -15.62 11.48 20.24
CA GLN A 214 -16.72 11.45 19.26
C GLN A 214 -18.12 11.60 19.87
N HIS A 215 -18.34 11.24 21.14
CA HIS A 215 -19.66 11.43 21.78
C HIS A 215 -19.84 12.78 22.51
N GLY A 216 -18.77 13.58 22.65
CA GLY A 216 -18.84 14.93 23.23
C GLY A 216 -19.12 16.03 22.22
N HIS A 217 -18.74 15.83 20.95
CA HIS A 217 -18.83 16.87 19.92
C HIS A 217 -20.22 16.94 19.25
N GLU A 218 -20.94 15.81 19.15
CA GLU A 218 -22.30 15.79 18.60
C GLU A 218 -23.34 16.45 19.53
N ARG A 219 -23.12 16.42 20.86
CA ARG A 219 -24.00 17.14 21.81
C ARG A 219 -23.73 18.65 21.85
N ALA A 220 -22.50 19.09 21.57
CA ALA A 220 -22.17 20.52 21.51
C ALA A 220 -22.69 21.18 20.23
N LEU A 221 -22.62 20.49 19.08
CA LEU A 221 -23.11 21.02 17.80
C LEU A 221 -24.66 21.05 17.72
N SER A 222 -25.35 20.09 18.35
CA SER A 222 -26.82 20.11 18.42
C SER A 222 -27.38 21.21 19.34
N ALA A 223 -26.63 21.60 20.38
CA ALA A 223 -27.01 22.71 21.27
C ALA A 223 -26.72 24.09 20.64
N ALA A 224 -25.61 24.25 19.90
CA ALA A 224 -25.28 25.51 19.22
C ALA A 224 -26.27 25.85 18.08
N VAL A 225 -26.68 24.86 17.28
CA VAL A 225 -27.62 25.07 16.17
C VAL A 225 -29.05 25.38 16.66
N ARG A 226 -29.42 24.98 17.89
CA ARG A 226 -30.70 25.35 18.50
C ARG A 226 -30.70 26.73 19.18
N SER A 227 -29.52 27.27 19.53
CA SER A 227 -29.40 28.61 20.12
C SER A 227 -29.46 29.71 19.06
N ASP A 228 -28.83 29.52 17.89
CA ASP A 228 -28.83 30.53 16.82
C ASP A 228 -30.19 30.68 16.13
N ARG A 229 -30.97 29.59 16.01
CA ARG A 229 -32.33 29.66 15.43
C ARG A 229 -33.37 30.33 16.33
N ALA A 230 -33.07 30.56 17.61
CA ALA A 230 -33.94 31.29 18.53
C ALA A 230 -33.64 32.81 18.55
N ALA A 231 -32.47 33.24 18.03
CA ALA A 231 -32.07 34.64 17.99
C ALA A 231 -32.46 35.37 16.68
N GLU A 232 -32.81 34.64 15.62
CA GLU A 232 -33.20 35.22 14.32
C GLU A 232 -34.72 35.45 14.12
N ILE A 233 -35.57 35.22 15.14
CA ILE A 233 -37.03 35.49 15.08
C ILE A 233 -37.44 36.63 16.05
N GLN A 234 -36.54 37.60 16.28
CA GLN A 234 -36.88 38.79 17.08
C GLN A 234 -36.39 40.13 16.54
N VAL A 235 -35.86 40.16 15.32
CA VAL A 235 -35.67 41.41 14.57
C VAL A 235 -36.07 41.16 13.12
N LEU A 236 -37.37 41.31 12.84
CA LEU A 236 -37.97 41.83 11.62
C LEU A 236 -39.49 41.94 11.82
#